data_AF-A0A2J0UCG7-F1
#
_entry.id   AF-A0A2J0UCG7-F1
#
_cell.length_a   1.000
_cell.length_b   1.000
_cell.length_c   1.000
_cell.angle_alpha   90.00
_cell.angle_beta   90.00
_cell.angle_gamma   90.00
#
_symmetry.space_group_name_H-M   'P 1'
#
loop_
_entity.id
_entity.type
_entity.pdbx_description
1 polymer ?
#
loop_
_entity_poly.entity_id
_entity_poly.type
_entity_poly.pdbx_seq_one_letter_code
_entity_poly.pdbx_strand_id
1 'polypeptide(L)'
;MNLLRTALGLCLLLPWTAAAAEDVRVYRCVASNGAVALQDKPCSSGRQEVRDLQRPRDPAPRVVRSDATPAPPDEVPVMRDREVRHVYIQPPQPLYECVSDDGRRYTSDNNEGNPRWVPLWTSVWLPHGHHGPVHPGPRPAFGTPIGPPIGEGTGYRPPAVGVGVQVPAGSVLVRDSCHALPPQEVCARLRDRRWELDRRYNSALQSERTAISNEQRGIDARLSRDCER
;
A
#
# COMPACT_ATOMS: atom_id res chain seq x y z
N MET A 1 -52.84 8.30 95.33
CA MET A 1 -52.01 7.09 95.23
C MET A 1 -51.65 6.86 93.77
N ASN A 2 -50.34 6.87 93.49
CA ASN A 2 -49.60 6.22 92.41
C ASN A 2 -50.01 6.53 90.95
N LEU A 3 -49.23 7.32 90.19
CA LEU A 3 -47.91 7.04 89.59
C LEU A 3 -47.95 6.10 88.37
N LEU A 4 -47.00 6.36 87.46
CA LEU A 4 -46.51 5.56 86.32
C LEU A 4 -47.33 5.72 85.03
N ARG A 5 -46.75 5.97 83.84
CA ARG A 5 -45.39 5.84 83.31
C ARG A 5 -45.36 6.50 81.93
N THR A 6 -44.35 7.30 81.61
CA THR A 6 -43.79 7.35 80.25
C THR A 6 -42.30 7.66 80.35
N ALA A 7 -41.49 6.71 79.90
CA ALA A 7 -40.03 6.77 79.83
C ALA A 7 -39.62 6.97 78.37
N LEU A 8 -38.64 7.85 78.11
CA LEU A 8 -37.73 7.93 76.95
C LEU A 8 -36.94 9.23 77.19
N GLY A 9 -35.62 9.31 77.34
CA GLY A 9 -34.53 8.58 76.73
C GLY A 9 -33.77 9.56 75.83
N LEU A 10 -32.66 10.17 76.29
CA LEU A 10 -31.67 10.75 75.38
C LEU A 10 -30.28 10.89 76.03
N CYS A 11 -29.28 10.44 75.27
CA CYS A 11 -27.89 10.25 75.63
C CYS A 11 -27.13 11.55 75.92
N LEU A 12 -26.22 11.49 76.89
CA LEU A 12 -25.12 12.42 77.11
C LEU A 12 -24.12 12.36 75.94
N LEU A 13 -23.90 13.50 75.27
CA LEU A 13 -22.78 13.73 74.35
C LEU A 13 -21.74 14.62 75.05
N LEU A 14 -20.49 14.20 74.95
CA LEU A 14 -19.30 14.83 75.54
C LEU A 14 -19.03 16.24 74.96
N PRO A 15 -18.39 17.15 75.73
CA PRO A 15 -17.99 18.47 75.23
C PRO A 15 -16.75 18.37 74.33
N TRP A 16 -16.88 18.85 73.09
CA TRP A 16 -15.75 19.17 72.23
C TRP A 16 -15.18 20.53 72.62
N THR A 17 -13.96 20.56 73.13
CA THR A 17 -13.19 21.80 73.29
C THR A 17 -12.66 22.23 71.91
N ALA A 18 -13.37 23.14 71.25
CA ALA A 18 -12.89 23.82 70.05
C ALA A 18 -11.74 24.77 70.43
N ALA A 19 -10.56 24.56 69.86
CA ALA A 19 -9.46 25.51 69.94
C ALA A 19 -9.86 26.79 69.18
N ALA A 20 -9.76 27.95 69.84
CA ALA A 20 -10.10 29.25 69.28
C ALA A 20 -9.31 29.52 68.00
N ALA A 21 -10.02 29.87 66.93
CA ALA A 21 -9.43 30.37 65.70
C ALA A 21 -9.00 31.82 65.91
N GLU A 22 -7.75 32.16 65.58
CA GLU A 22 -7.25 33.53 65.64
C GLU A 22 -7.57 34.22 64.30
N ASP A 23 -8.66 35.00 64.28
CA ASP A 23 -9.06 35.79 63.12
C ASP A 23 -8.06 36.93 62.87
N VAL A 24 -7.59 37.10 61.63
CA VAL A 24 -6.66 38.17 61.23
C VAL A 24 -7.42 39.28 60.52
N ARG A 25 -7.39 40.49 61.07
CA ARG A 25 -8.04 41.68 60.50
C ARG A 25 -7.11 42.44 59.57
N VAL A 26 -7.48 42.56 58.30
CA VAL A 26 -6.75 43.32 57.28
C VAL A 26 -7.61 44.49 56.77
N TYR A 27 -7.01 45.68 56.71
CA TYR A 27 -7.64 46.90 56.20
C TYR A 27 -7.24 47.13 54.74
N ARG A 28 -8.24 47.23 53.86
CA ARG A 28 -8.05 47.64 52.48
C ARG A 28 -8.35 49.14 52.36
N CYS A 29 -7.30 49.92 52.07
CA CYS A 29 -7.36 51.36 51.94
C CYS A 29 -7.39 51.74 50.46
N VAL A 30 -8.40 52.51 50.05
CA VAL A 30 -8.51 53.06 48.69
C VAL A 30 -8.31 54.57 48.75
N ALA A 31 -7.25 55.05 48.10
CA ALA A 31 -6.92 56.47 47.99
C ALA A 31 -7.81 57.17 46.94
N SER A 32 -7.87 58.51 46.98
CA SER A 32 -8.69 59.31 46.06
C SER A 32 -8.26 59.20 44.59
N ASN A 33 -7.01 58.82 44.33
CA ASN A 33 -6.49 58.52 42.99
C ASN A 33 -6.76 57.07 42.54
N GLY A 34 -7.51 56.29 43.32
CA GLY A 34 -7.84 54.90 43.03
C GLY A 34 -6.76 53.88 43.40
N ALA A 35 -5.62 54.31 43.99
CA ALA A 35 -4.60 53.39 44.46
C ALA A 35 -5.10 52.59 45.68
N VAL A 36 -4.85 51.28 45.68
CA VAL A 36 -5.30 50.35 46.73
C VAL A 36 -4.10 49.80 47.48
N ALA A 37 -4.11 49.91 48.80
CA ALA A 37 -3.11 49.29 49.69
C ALA A 37 -3.81 48.41 50.72
N LEU A 38 -3.23 47.24 51.02
CA LEU A 38 -3.64 46.40 52.14
C LEU A 38 -2.70 46.66 53.31
N GLN A 39 -3.25 46.90 54.50
CA GLN A 39 -2.50 47.22 55.71
C GLN A 39 -3.09 46.51 56.93
N ASP A 40 -2.23 46.21 57.91
CA ASP A 40 -2.65 45.62 59.19
C ASP A 40 -3.06 46.70 60.22
N LYS A 41 -3.02 47.98 59.84
CA LYS A 41 -3.43 49.14 60.64
C LYS A 41 -4.56 49.92 59.94
N PRO A 42 -5.42 50.64 60.70
CA PRO A 42 -6.47 51.46 60.11
C PRO A 42 -5.93 52.48 59.11
N CYS A 43 -6.72 52.80 58.08
CA CYS A 43 -6.30 53.72 57.02
C CYS A 43 -6.15 55.14 57.57
N SER A 44 -5.04 55.82 57.26
CA SER A 44 -4.83 57.22 57.67
C SER A 44 -5.74 58.21 56.92
N SER A 45 -6.14 57.88 55.69
CA SER A 45 -7.04 58.67 54.85
C SER A 45 -7.62 57.83 53.71
N GLY A 46 -8.82 58.14 53.24
CA GLY A 46 -9.48 57.45 52.12
C GLY A 46 -10.58 56.48 52.57
N ARG A 47 -11.09 55.67 51.64
CA ARG A 47 -12.17 54.71 51.94
C ARG A 47 -11.57 53.43 52.50
N GLN A 48 -12.08 52.97 53.65
CA GLN A 48 -11.60 51.80 54.36
C GLN A 48 -12.61 50.64 54.25
N GLU A 49 -12.12 49.47 53.85
CA GLU A 49 -12.85 48.20 53.91
C GLU A 49 -12.12 47.24 54.86
N VAL A 50 -12.82 46.75 55.88
CA VAL A 50 -12.27 45.79 56.85
C VAL A 50 -12.57 44.38 56.36
N ARG A 51 -11.54 43.53 56.27
CA ARG A 51 -11.69 42.10 55.97
C ARG A 51 -11.05 41.28 57.07
N ASP A 52 -11.87 40.50 57.75
CA ASP A 52 -11.41 39.47 58.66
C ASP A 52 -11.14 38.19 57.85
N LEU A 53 -9.92 37.68 57.94
CA LEU A 53 -9.43 36.51 57.21
C LEU A 53 -9.05 35.43 58.23
N GLN A 54 -9.42 34.18 57.93
CA GLN A 54 -9.03 33.06 58.77
C GLN A 54 -7.59 32.65 58.45
N ARG A 55 -6.73 32.57 59.47
CA ARG A 55 -5.35 32.11 59.26
C ARG A 55 -5.37 30.61 58.90
N PRO A 56 -4.79 30.22 57.74
CA PRO A 56 -4.61 28.80 57.44
C PRO A 56 -3.72 28.15 58.50
N ARG A 57 -4.19 27.04 59.08
CA ARG A 57 -3.46 26.32 60.12
C ARG A 57 -2.54 25.28 59.49
N ASP A 58 -1.24 25.37 59.76
CA ASP A 58 -0.28 24.37 59.31
C ASP A 58 -0.54 23.01 59.97
N PRO A 59 -0.45 21.89 59.22
CA PRO A 59 -0.63 20.56 59.76
C PRO A 59 0.49 20.20 60.76
N ALA A 60 0.16 19.43 61.79
CA ALA A 60 1.12 19.03 62.82
C ALA A 60 2.32 18.26 62.22
N PRO A 61 3.55 18.43 62.75
CA PRO A 61 4.73 17.74 62.24
C PRO A 61 4.55 16.22 62.35
N ARG A 62 4.64 15.52 61.21
CA ARG A 62 4.60 14.05 61.19
C ARG A 62 5.96 13.52 61.64
N VAL A 63 6.00 12.86 62.80
CA VAL A 63 7.17 12.13 63.26
C VAL A 63 7.29 10.84 62.43
N VAL A 64 8.34 10.72 61.62
CA VAL A 64 8.69 9.48 60.91
C VAL A 64 9.46 8.61 61.90
N ARG A 65 8.92 7.43 62.27
CA ARG A 65 9.67 6.43 63.04
C ARG A 65 10.53 5.63 62.07
N SER A 66 11.83 5.56 62.35
CA SER A 66 12.81 4.80 61.56
C SER A 66 12.90 3.31 61.91
N ASP A 67 12.13 2.85 62.90
CA ASP A 67 12.20 1.47 63.43
C ASP A 67 11.21 0.50 62.75
N ALA A 68 10.61 0.89 61.64
CA ALA A 68 9.72 0.02 60.88
C ALA A 68 10.54 -0.91 59.97
N THR A 69 10.36 -2.22 60.14
CA THR A 69 10.89 -3.24 59.24
C THR A 69 10.55 -2.88 57.78
N PRO A 70 11.52 -2.92 56.84
CA PRO A 70 11.25 -2.60 55.45
C PRO A 70 10.13 -3.50 54.90
N ALA A 71 9.15 -2.89 54.25
CA ALA A 71 8.13 -3.62 53.52
C ALA A 71 8.82 -4.49 52.43
N PRO A 72 8.29 -5.69 52.14
CA PRO A 72 8.81 -6.48 51.02
C PRO A 72 8.76 -5.65 49.74
N PRO A 73 9.75 -5.79 48.84
CA PRO A 73 9.76 -5.04 47.60
C PRO A 73 8.52 -5.38 46.77
N ASP A 74 7.85 -4.34 46.25
CA ASP A 74 6.73 -4.49 45.32
C ASP A 74 7.17 -5.31 44.09
N GLU A 75 6.34 -6.28 43.69
CA GLU A 75 6.56 -7.08 42.49
C GLU A 75 6.69 -6.17 41.26
N VAL A 76 7.81 -6.31 40.56
CA VAL A 76 8.11 -5.57 39.33
C VAL A 76 7.01 -5.87 38.31
N PRO A 77 6.36 -4.87 37.69
CA PRO A 77 5.33 -5.14 36.70
C PRO A 77 5.94 -5.92 35.52
N VAL A 78 5.47 -7.16 35.35
CA VAL A 78 5.83 -7.99 34.20
C VAL A 78 5.36 -7.28 32.93
N MET A 79 6.30 -6.74 32.15
CA MET A 79 5.99 -6.27 30.80
C MET A 79 5.54 -7.49 30.00
N ARG A 80 4.25 -7.55 29.66
CA ARG A 80 3.71 -8.63 28.84
C ARG A 80 4.39 -8.57 27.47
N ASP A 81 4.98 -9.67 27.03
CA ASP A 81 5.54 -9.78 25.69
C ASP A 81 4.47 -9.35 24.68
N ARG A 82 4.83 -8.38 23.85
CA ARG A 82 3.94 -7.84 22.81
C ARG A 82 3.70 -8.95 21.79
N GLU A 83 2.49 -9.53 21.82
CA GLU A 83 2.06 -10.52 20.82
C GLU A 83 2.09 -9.90 19.42
N VAL A 84 3.12 -10.23 18.63
CA VAL A 84 3.24 -9.77 17.24
C VAL A 84 2.28 -10.60 16.39
N ARG A 85 1.11 -10.02 16.08
CA ARG A 85 0.17 -10.61 15.13
C ARG A 85 0.60 -10.31 13.70
N HIS A 86 1.13 -11.32 13.02
CA HIS A 86 1.40 -11.27 11.59
C HIS A 86 0.08 -11.44 10.82
N VAL A 87 -0.42 -10.35 10.24
CA VAL A 87 -1.55 -10.40 9.31
C VAL A 87 -0.99 -10.68 7.92
N TYR A 88 -1.14 -11.93 7.47
CA TYR A 88 -0.80 -12.31 6.10
C TYR A 88 -1.89 -11.81 5.17
N ILE A 89 -1.56 -10.79 4.39
CA ILE A 89 -2.44 -10.25 3.37
C ILE A 89 -2.20 -11.05 2.08
N GLN A 90 -3.26 -11.67 1.55
CA GLN A 90 -3.18 -12.33 0.25
C GLN A 90 -2.82 -11.29 -0.83
N PRO A 91 -1.78 -11.54 -1.65
CA PRO A 91 -1.44 -10.64 -2.74
C PRO A 91 -2.54 -10.64 -3.81
N PRO A 92 -2.80 -9.51 -4.47
CA PRO A 92 -3.84 -9.40 -5.48
C PRO A 92 -3.53 -10.31 -6.67
N GLN A 93 -4.57 -10.87 -7.30
CA GLN A 93 -4.37 -11.77 -8.44
C GLN A 93 -3.91 -10.97 -9.67
N PRO A 94 -2.77 -11.32 -10.29
CA PRO A 94 -2.29 -10.61 -11.46
C PRO A 94 -3.24 -10.79 -12.65
N LEU A 95 -3.31 -9.78 -13.49
CA LEU A 95 -3.93 -9.85 -14.81
C LEU A 95 -2.89 -9.36 -15.81
N TYR A 96 -2.76 -10.05 -16.93
CA TYR A 96 -1.81 -9.72 -17.97
C TYR A 96 -2.55 -9.10 -19.15
N GLU A 97 -1.93 -8.10 -19.77
CA GLU A 97 -2.31 -7.66 -21.10
C GLU A 97 -1.26 -8.18 -22.07
N CYS A 98 -1.71 -8.94 -23.05
CA CYS A 98 -0.89 -9.52 -24.08
C CYS A 98 -1.18 -8.83 -25.41
N VAL A 99 -0.16 -8.77 -26.26
CA VAL A 99 -0.25 -8.17 -27.59
C VAL A 99 -0.07 -9.26 -28.63
N SER A 100 -1.09 -9.45 -29.45
CA SER A 100 -1.08 -10.37 -30.59
C SER A 100 -0.21 -9.82 -31.73
N ASP A 101 0.12 -10.65 -32.71
CA ASP A 101 1.02 -10.28 -33.82
C ASP A 101 0.44 -9.20 -34.74
N ASP A 102 -0.88 -9.11 -34.81
CA ASP A 102 -1.63 -8.03 -35.45
C ASP A 102 -1.69 -6.74 -34.61
N GLY A 103 -1.07 -6.72 -33.43
CA GLY A 103 -1.06 -5.58 -32.52
C GLY A 103 -2.31 -5.46 -31.65
N ARG A 104 -3.26 -6.40 -31.72
CA ARG A 104 -4.45 -6.37 -30.85
C ARG A 104 -4.07 -6.73 -29.42
N ARG A 105 -4.60 -5.96 -28.46
CA ARG A 105 -4.44 -6.20 -27.02
C ARG A 105 -5.55 -7.11 -26.52
N TYR A 106 -5.20 -8.11 -25.73
CA TYR A 106 -6.16 -8.97 -25.04
C TYR A 106 -5.71 -9.22 -23.60
N THR A 107 -6.65 -9.55 -22.72
CA THR A 107 -6.36 -9.87 -21.32
C THR A 107 -6.23 -11.37 -21.13
N SER A 108 -5.24 -11.79 -20.34
CA SER A 108 -5.03 -13.17 -19.92
C SER A 108 -4.79 -13.25 -18.41
N ASP A 109 -5.23 -14.32 -17.76
CA ASP A 109 -4.91 -14.61 -16.36
C ASP A 109 -3.49 -15.19 -16.20
N ASN A 110 -2.81 -15.53 -17.31
CA ASN A 110 -1.44 -16.05 -17.32
C ASN A 110 -0.49 -15.21 -18.18
N ASN A 111 0.80 -15.37 -17.94
CA ASN A 111 1.89 -14.69 -18.69
C ASN A 111 2.36 -15.48 -19.93
N GLU A 112 1.64 -16.52 -20.34
CA GLU A 112 2.14 -17.45 -21.36
C GLU A 112 1.95 -16.98 -22.79
N GLY A 113 1.02 -16.05 -23.03
CA GLY A 113 0.64 -15.60 -24.37
C GLY A 113 -0.02 -16.70 -25.20
N ASN A 114 -0.71 -16.30 -26.28
CA ASN A 114 -1.30 -17.26 -27.20
C ASN A 114 -0.20 -17.92 -28.02
N PRO A 115 -0.06 -19.26 -28.02
CA PRO A 115 0.93 -19.93 -28.83
C PRO A 115 0.49 -19.98 -30.31
N ARG A 116 1.39 -19.60 -31.22
CA ARG A 116 1.17 -19.69 -32.67
C ARG A 116 2.38 -20.23 -33.41
N TRP A 117 2.13 -21.10 -34.39
CA TRP A 117 3.16 -21.60 -35.28
C TRP A 117 3.42 -20.60 -36.40
N VAL A 118 4.63 -20.04 -36.43
CA VAL A 118 5.05 -19.10 -37.47
C VAL A 118 5.98 -19.82 -38.44
N PRO A 119 5.72 -19.75 -39.77
CA PRO A 119 6.60 -20.35 -40.75
C PRO A 119 7.95 -19.64 -40.77
N LEU A 120 9.02 -20.43 -40.75
CA LEU A 120 10.37 -19.94 -40.96
C LEU A 120 10.72 -20.06 -42.43
N TRP A 121 11.34 -19.00 -42.95
CA TRP A 121 11.89 -18.94 -44.29
C TRP A 121 13.38 -18.72 -44.20
N THR A 122 14.15 -19.42 -45.02
CA THR A 122 15.60 -19.22 -45.12
C THR A 122 15.99 -18.91 -46.55
N SER A 123 17.05 -18.12 -46.71
CA SER A 123 17.60 -17.76 -48.01
C SER A 123 18.67 -18.78 -48.39
N VAL A 124 18.50 -19.45 -49.53
CA VAL A 124 19.56 -20.29 -50.12
C VAL A 124 20.10 -19.59 -51.36
N TRP A 125 21.42 -19.54 -51.47
CA TRP A 125 22.11 -18.98 -52.63
C TRP A 125 22.39 -20.07 -53.65
N LEU A 126 21.73 -20.01 -54.80
CA LEU A 126 22.06 -20.89 -55.91
C LEU A 126 23.08 -20.21 -56.83
N PRO A 127 24.24 -20.83 -57.09
CA PRO A 127 25.18 -20.32 -58.08
C PRO A 127 24.49 -20.36 -59.44
N HIS A 128 24.45 -19.23 -60.14
CA HIS A 128 24.16 -19.25 -61.57
C HIS A 128 25.27 -20.02 -62.27
N GLY A 129 24.96 -21.21 -62.76
CA GLY A 129 25.74 -21.78 -63.84
C GLY A 129 25.63 -20.82 -65.02
N HIS A 130 26.76 -20.34 -65.53
CA HIS A 130 26.78 -19.69 -66.84
C HIS A 130 26.36 -20.72 -67.89
N HIS A 131 25.06 -20.88 -68.12
CA HIS A 131 24.52 -21.50 -69.33
C HIS A 131 24.62 -20.46 -70.45
N GLY A 132 25.85 -20.10 -70.82
CA GLY A 132 26.07 -19.40 -72.08
C GLY A 132 25.57 -20.31 -73.21
N PRO A 133 24.94 -19.77 -74.27
CA PRO A 133 24.55 -20.59 -75.41
C PRO A 133 25.79 -21.28 -75.96
N VAL A 134 25.84 -22.61 -75.88
CA VAL A 134 26.87 -23.40 -76.57
C VAL A 134 26.51 -23.36 -78.04
N HIS A 135 27.05 -22.38 -78.77
CA HIS A 135 27.03 -22.41 -80.22
C HIS A 135 27.89 -23.60 -80.67
N PRO A 136 27.36 -24.54 -81.48
CA PRO A 136 28.14 -25.64 -82.02
C PRO A 136 29.07 -25.09 -83.12
N GLY A 137 30.28 -24.70 -82.73
CA GLY A 137 31.35 -24.35 -83.67
C GLY A 137 31.94 -25.60 -84.33
N PRO A 138 32.31 -25.58 -85.62
CA PRO A 138 32.89 -26.73 -86.30
C PRO A 138 34.30 -27.11 -85.79
N ARG A 139 34.59 -28.41 -85.89
CA ARG A 139 35.80 -29.15 -85.48
C ARG A 139 37.14 -28.63 -86.06
N PRO A 140 38.29 -29.04 -85.49
CA PRO A 140 39.53 -28.27 -85.48
C PRO A 140 40.43 -28.53 -86.70
N ALA A 141 41.16 -27.49 -87.13
CA ALA A 141 42.32 -27.63 -87.99
C ALA A 141 43.59 -27.67 -87.15
N PHE A 142 44.43 -28.67 -87.42
CA PHE A 142 45.76 -28.88 -86.85
C PHE A 142 46.68 -27.69 -87.13
N GLY A 143 47.44 -27.27 -86.11
CA GLY A 143 48.56 -26.33 -86.27
C GLY A 143 48.81 -25.48 -85.03
N THR A 144 49.74 -25.92 -84.17
CA THR A 144 50.43 -25.03 -83.22
C THR A 144 51.30 -24.02 -83.98
N PRO A 145 51.46 -22.79 -83.47
CA PRO A 145 52.73 -22.50 -82.81
C PRO A 145 52.61 -21.63 -81.53
N ILE A 146 53.40 -22.03 -80.53
CA ILE A 146 54.34 -21.22 -79.72
C ILE A 146 53.87 -19.82 -79.25
N GLY A 147 53.69 -19.70 -77.93
CA GLY A 147 53.89 -18.45 -77.17
C GLY A 147 52.94 -18.29 -75.98
N PRO A 148 53.43 -18.09 -74.73
CA PRO A 148 52.58 -17.69 -73.62
C PRO A 148 52.54 -16.16 -73.54
N PRO A 149 51.37 -15.49 -73.60
CA PRO A 149 51.26 -14.19 -72.99
C PRO A 149 51.16 -14.41 -71.48
N ILE A 150 52.32 -14.35 -70.82
CA ILE A 150 52.43 -13.85 -69.45
C ILE A 150 51.93 -12.41 -69.52
N GLY A 151 50.73 -12.17 -68.99
CA GLY A 151 50.00 -10.92 -69.11
C GLY A 151 49.05 -10.77 -67.93
N GLU A 152 49.66 -10.44 -66.80
CA GLU A 152 49.18 -9.61 -65.70
C GLU A 152 47.76 -9.04 -65.83
N GLY A 153 46.96 -9.35 -64.83
CA GLY A 153 45.61 -8.86 -64.66
C GLY A 153 44.89 -9.81 -63.74
N THR A 154 45.02 -9.61 -62.43
CA THR A 154 44.15 -10.21 -61.41
C THR A 154 42.72 -9.80 -61.73
N GLY A 155 42.07 -10.56 -62.61
CA GLY A 155 40.67 -10.43 -62.90
C GLY A 155 39.92 -10.88 -61.67
N TYR A 156 39.66 -9.94 -60.75
CA TYR A 156 38.62 -10.10 -59.75
C TYR A 156 37.31 -10.28 -60.54
N ARG A 157 36.98 -11.53 -60.85
CA ARG A 157 35.67 -11.89 -61.38
C ARG A 157 34.74 -11.66 -60.20
N PRO A 158 33.86 -10.65 -60.23
CA PRO A 158 32.94 -10.44 -59.12
C PRO A 158 32.20 -11.76 -58.89
N PRO A 159 32.08 -12.23 -57.64
CA PRO A 159 31.39 -13.47 -57.36
C PRO A 159 30.02 -13.40 -58.02
N ALA A 160 29.63 -14.47 -58.71
CA ALA A 160 28.32 -14.53 -59.34
C ALA A 160 27.29 -14.11 -58.30
N VAL A 161 26.59 -13.00 -58.57
CA VAL A 161 25.44 -12.60 -57.78
C VAL A 161 24.40 -13.68 -58.06
N GLY A 162 24.43 -14.75 -57.27
CA GLY A 162 23.39 -15.77 -57.27
C GLY A 162 22.04 -15.14 -56.97
N VAL A 163 21.00 -15.93 -57.16
CA VAL A 163 19.66 -15.52 -56.76
C VAL A 163 19.39 -16.15 -55.41
N GLY A 164 19.08 -15.32 -54.43
CA GLY A 164 18.59 -15.78 -53.14
C GLY A 164 17.17 -16.27 -53.30
N VAL A 165 16.96 -17.58 -53.14
CA VAL A 165 15.62 -18.17 -53.14
C VAL A 165 15.19 -18.38 -51.70
N GLN A 166 14.02 -17.85 -51.35
CA GLN A 166 13.39 -18.11 -50.04
C GLN A 166 12.78 -19.50 -50.07
N VAL A 167 13.30 -20.41 -49.25
CA VAL A 167 12.77 -21.76 -49.09
C VAL A 167 12.23 -21.95 -47.68
N PRO A 168 11.14 -22.73 -47.50
CA PRO A 168 10.59 -23.00 -46.19
C PRO A 168 11.60 -23.82 -45.35
N ALA A 169 11.85 -23.36 -44.12
CA ALA A 169 12.78 -23.97 -43.17
C ALA A 169 12.06 -24.61 -41.97
N GLY A 170 10.75 -24.88 -42.11
CA GLY A 170 9.89 -25.40 -41.04
C GLY A 170 9.07 -24.30 -40.37
N SER A 171 8.72 -24.51 -39.10
CA SER A 171 7.95 -23.56 -38.30
C SER A 171 8.50 -23.48 -36.88
N VAL A 172 8.28 -22.35 -36.22
CA VAL A 172 8.59 -22.15 -34.80
C VAL A 172 7.35 -21.78 -34.01
N LEU A 173 7.29 -22.23 -32.78
CA LEU A 173 6.26 -21.83 -31.83
C LEU A 173 6.65 -20.48 -31.24
N VAL A 174 5.90 -19.44 -31.61
CA VAL A 174 6.03 -18.09 -31.05
C VAL A 174 4.88 -17.87 -30.07
N ARG A 175 5.15 -17.14 -29.00
CA ARG A 175 4.15 -16.71 -28.02
C ARG A 175 4.05 -15.20 -28.02
N ASP A 176 2.85 -14.71 -27.77
CA ASP A 176 2.59 -13.28 -27.64
C ASP A 176 3.27 -12.70 -26.40
N SER A 177 3.70 -11.44 -26.48
CA SER A 177 4.31 -10.74 -25.35
C SER A 177 3.25 -10.27 -24.39
N CYS A 178 3.37 -10.65 -23.12
CA CYS A 178 2.45 -10.28 -22.05
C CYS A 178 3.15 -9.41 -20.99
N HIS A 179 2.45 -8.38 -20.52
CA HIS A 179 2.89 -7.53 -19.41
C HIS A 179 1.86 -7.56 -18.27
N ALA A 180 2.35 -7.59 -17.03
CA ALA A 180 1.50 -7.51 -15.86
C ALA A 180 0.84 -6.12 -15.79
N LEU A 181 -0.48 -6.09 -15.61
CA LEU A 181 -1.22 -4.85 -15.45
C LEU A 181 -1.10 -4.32 -14.02
N PRO A 182 -1.06 -2.99 -13.84
CA PRO A 182 -1.07 -2.40 -12.50
C PRO A 182 -2.42 -2.67 -11.81
N PRO A 183 -2.46 -2.82 -10.48
CA PRO A 183 -3.67 -3.23 -9.75
C PRO A 183 -4.90 -2.35 -10.04
N GLN A 184 -4.71 -1.03 -10.17
CA GLN A 184 -5.80 -0.10 -10.50
C GLN A 184 -6.47 -0.40 -11.85
N GLU A 185 -5.69 -0.82 -12.84
CA GLU A 185 -6.16 -1.13 -14.19
C GLU A 185 -6.91 -2.46 -14.21
N VAL A 186 -6.44 -3.44 -13.42
CA VAL A 186 -7.16 -4.71 -13.21
C VAL A 186 -8.54 -4.44 -12.62
N CYS A 187 -8.63 -3.63 -11.57
CA CYS A 187 -9.90 -3.26 -10.94
C CYS A 187 -10.83 -2.48 -11.88
N ALA A 188 -10.29 -1.64 -12.77
CA ALA A 188 -11.09 -0.96 -13.79
C ALA A 188 -11.67 -1.97 -14.80
N ARG A 189 -10.83 -2.84 -15.37
CA ARG A 189 -11.25 -3.86 -16.36
C ARG A 189 -12.27 -4.86 -15.79
N LEU A 190 -12.11 -5.29 -14.55
CA LEU A 190 -13.08 -6.15 -13.89
C LEU A 190 -14.44 -5.47 -13.71
N ARG A 191 -14.46 -4.18 -13.36
CA ARG A 191 -15.71 -3.39 -13.27
C ARG A 191 -16.36 -3.21 -14.63
N ASP A 192 -15.60 -2.92 -15.67
CA ASP A 192 -16.10 -2.82 -17.04
C ASP A 192 -16.72 -4.13 -17.52
N ARG A 193 -16.03 -5.26 -17.27
CA ARG A 193 -16.56 -6.59 -17.60
C ARG A 193 -17.84 -6.90 -16.85
N ARG A 194 -17.90 -6.58 -15.55
CA ARG A 194 -19.11 -6.74 -14.74
C ARG A 194 -20.29 -5.97 -15.34
N TRP A 195 -20.05 -4.73 -15.74
CA TRP A 195 -21.07 -3.87 -16.33
C TRP A 195 -21.52 -4.37 -17.72
N GLU A 196 -20.60 -4.89 -18.54
CA GLU A 196 -20.93 -5.51 -19.83
C GLU A 196 -21.84 -6.74 -19.67
N LEU A 197 -21.58 -7.55 -18.64
CA LEU A 197 -22.41 -8.69 -18.28
C LEU A 197 -23.80 -8.25 -17.81
N ASP A 198 -23.87 -7.24 -16.94
CA ASP A 198 -25.13 -6.71 -16.42
C ASP A 198 -26.03 -6.16 -17.53
N ARG A 199 -25.45 -5.36 -18.43
CA ARG A 199 -26.14 -4.79 -19.59
C ARG A 199 -26.80 -5.87 -20.47
N ARG A 200 -26.13 -7.00 -20.67
CA ARG A 200 -26.64 -8.09 -21.53
C ARG A 200 -27.65 -9.00 -20.84
N TYR A 201 -27.70 -9.00 -19.51
CA TYR A 201 -28.49 -9.96 -18.74
C TYR A 201 -29.96 -10.00 -19.15
N ASN A 202 -30.59 -8.84 -19.38
CA ASN A 202 -32.01 -8.76 -19.71
C ASN A 202 -32.38 -9.27 -21.11
N SER A 203 -31.43 -9.31 -22.04
CA SER A 203 -31.63 -9.81 -23.40
C SER A 203 -31.13 -11.25 -23.60
N ALA A 204 -30.49 -11.83 -22.58
CA ALA A 204 -29.90 -13.16 -22.62
C ALA A 204 -30.94 -14.29 -22.45
N LEU A 205 -30.64 -15.44 -23.07
CA LEU A 205 -31.37 -16.71 -22.89
C LEU A 205 -31.22 -17.25 -21.46
N GLN A 206 -32.06 -18.19 -21.03
CA GLN A 206 -32.02 -18.71 -19.64
C GLN A 206 -30.68 -19.38 -19.29
N SER A 207 -30.10 -20.14 -20.22
CA SER A 207 -28.76 -20.76 -20.05
C SER A 207 -27.67 -19.69 -19.96
N GLU A 208 -27.73 -18.67 -20.80
CA GLU A 208 -26.80 -17.55 -20.81
C GLU A 208 -26.89 -16.72 -19.53
N ARG A 209 -28.09 -16.48 -18.99
CA ARG A 209 -28.27 -15.79 -17.70
C ARG A 209 -27.60 -16.54 -16.55
N THR A 210 -27.69 -17.87 -16.56
CA THR A 210 -27.03 -18.70 -15.56
C THR A 210 -25.50 -18.58 -15.68
N ALA A 211 -24.97 -18.61 -16.91
CA ALA A 211 -23.55 -18.39 -17.16
C ALA A 211 -23.10 -16.99 -16.73
N ILE A 212 -23.86 -15.95 -17.09
CA ILE A 212 -23.61 -14.56 -16.70
C ILE A 212 -23.56 -14.44 -15.19
N SER A 213 -24.55 -14.97 -14.45
CA SER A 213 -24.59 -14.94 -12.99
C SER A 213 -23.40 -15.65 -12.34
N ASN A 214 -22.89 -16.73 -12.95
CA ASN A 214 -21.71 -17.42 -12.46
C ASN A 214 -20.43 -16.59 -12.66
N GLU A 215 -20.25 -16.01 -13.84
CA GLU A 215 -19.12 -15.13 -14.16
C GLU A 215 -19.14 -13.87 -13.28
N GLN A 216 -20.32 -13.27 -13.14
CA GLN A 216 -20.61 -12.14 -12.27
C GLN A 216 -20.18 -12.39 -10.82
N ARG A 217 -20.56 -13.54 -10.23
CA ARG A 217 -20.12 -13.93 -8.88
C ARG A 217 -18.60 -14.08 -8.77
N GLY A 218 -17.95 -14.61 -9.80
CA GLY A 218 -16.49 -14.72 -9.85
C GLY A 218 -15.80 -13.36 -9.84
N ILE A 219 -16.31 -12.42 -10.64
CA ILE A 219 -15.79 -11.05 -10.73
C ILE A 219 -15.99 -10.30 -9.41
N ASP A 220 -17.19 -10.37 -8.81
CA ASP A 220 -17.49 -9.71 -7.53
C ASP A 220 -16.58 -10.22 -6.40
N ALA A 221 -16.33 -11.54 -6.37
CA ALA A 221 -15.44 -12.15 -5.39
C ALA A 221 -13.98 -11.68 -5.58
N ARG A 222 -13.55 -11.40 -6.80
CA ARG A 222 -12.21 -10.86 -7.07
C ARG A 222 -12.13 -9.37 -6.72
N LEU A 223 -13.14 -8.58 -7.09
CA LEU A 223 -13.24 -7.15 -6.76
C LEU A 223 -13.20 -6.90 -5.25
N SER A 224 -14.00 -7.64 -4.47
CA SER A 224 -14.03 -7.50 -3.01
C SER A 224 -12.72 -7.90 -2.32
N ARG A 225 -11.98 -8.89 -2.85
CA ARG A 225 -10.68 -9.29 -2.29
C ARG A 225 -9.54 -8.33 -2.66
N ASP A 226 -9.52 -7.87 -3.91
CA ASP A 226 -8.34 -7.20 -4.49
C ASP A 226 -8.49 -5.68 -4.59
N CYS A 227 -9.71 -5.13 -4.62
CA CYS A 227 -9.99 -3.74 -4.97
C CYS A 227 -10.67 -2.90 -3.88
N GLU A 228 -11.29 -3.50 -2.86
CA GLU A 228 -12.08 -2.80 -1.83
C GLU A 228 -11.29 -2.48 -0.54
N ARG A 229 -10.04 -2.04 -0.65
CA ARG A 229 -9.23 -1.58 0.52
C ARG A 229 -9.21 -0.07 0.69
#